data_AF-A0A0W0XX64-F1
#
_entry.id   AF-A0A0W0XX64-F1
#
_cell.length_a   1.000
_cell.length_b   1.000
_cell.length_c   1.000
_cell.angle_alpha   90.00
_cell.angle_beta   90.00
_cell.angle_gamma   90.00
#
_symmetry.space_group_name_H-M   'P 1'
#
loop_
_entity.id
_entity.type
_entity.pdbx_description
1 polymer ?
#
loop_
_entity_poly.entity_id
_entity_poly.type
_entity_poly.pdbx_seq_one_letter_code
_entity_poly.pdbx_strand_id
1 'polypeptide(L)'
;MPGLIDAALEDFPRSEIWRIQTDGWQAVKGPLNFRPQFYKGMHAAFQYLSRHDREKITPYLLEDIYHSFYSHEDAYKSDDIVREGYNTYMGEFEIFFPEPGLESQAGVSEEGLSELIEALKSSALTKGSRKQPFMEIKIDRYNQYPIYLNALSDHFEEDFRNYLMNASLAKTAYTGNKPKPSEKDLVKVSIVSSAAEREYILELVQLDIDNYYHELEEAQQIADKTERMQAEINAINHFIRKLHQSHYFPDGNGRTFVFLLANMLLLQNGYGMKIVEYPAHFAGFSTDELAQETLSGLTDFQAYKVTRAKNYLAFLSTQQINDPKNDIKEELLKTLSAKPLIAMAQINELFLQIKEQRLQVPKGYNSSLNNFLSLFGGDSKEKRANMLILELLKDIYLEQLNRLIEQAPEQPPSKQIGFETKEGAAKTLMDMLDKQEIVSYCDKLTIHRGVEAYQDAVTGNSKEEIVITTA
;
A
#
# COMPACT_ATOMS: atom_id res chain seq x y z
N MET A 1 10.37 21.32 12.89
CA MET A 1 9.81 21.11 11.55
C MET A 1 9.05 19.78 11.57
N PRO A 2 7.91 19.63 10.89
CA PRO A 2 7.21 18.35 10.84
C PRO A 2 8.10 17.24 10.28
N GLY A 3 7.82 15.98 10.64
CA GLY A 3 8.42 14.80 10.01
C GLY A 3 8.26 14.84 8.49
N LEU A 4 9.16 14.21 7.74
CA LEU A 4 8.95 13.97 6.31
C LEU A 4 7.66 13.17 6.07
N ILE A 5 7.35 12.20 6.93
CA ILE A 5 6.08 11.45 6.84
C ILE A 5 4.88 12.35 7.11
N ASP A 6 4.92 13.16 8.16
CA ASP A 6 3.82 14.08 8.47
C ASP A 6 3.59 15.08 7.33
N ALA A 7 4.66 15.60 6.74
CA ALA A 7 4.59 16.48 5.57
C ALA A 7 4.04 15.75 4.34
N ALA A 8 4.41 14.49 4.13
CA ALA A 8 3.90 13.69 3.02
C ALA A 8 2.42 13.35 3.18
N LEU A 9 1.95 13.12 4.40
CA LEU A 9 0.54 12.88 4.72
C LEU A 9 -0.31 14.16 4.77
N GLU A 10 0.31 15.34 4.66
CA GLU A 10 -0.46 16.57 4.48
C GLU A 10 -1.35 16.44 3.23
N ASP A 11 -2.62 16.78 3.41
CA ASP A 11 -3.72 16.64 2.44
C ASP A 11 -4.05 15.21 2.01
N PHE A 12 -3.43 14.18 2.59
CA PHE A 12 -3.85 12.81 2.38
C PHE A 12 -5.08 12.49 3.25
N PRO A 13 -6.16 11.88 2.70
CA PRO A 13 -7.37 11.58 3.47
C PRO A 13 -7.10 10.68 4.66
N ARG A 14 -7.43 11.17 5.86
CA ARG A 14 -7.16 10.43 7.11
C ARG A 14 -7.91 9.09 7.20
N SER A 15 -9.02 8.94 6.47
CA SER A 15 -9.79 7.68 6.37
C SER A 15 -9.07 6.60 5.57
N GLU A 16 -8.05 6.97 4.77
CA GLU A 16 -7.38 6.08 3.82
C GLU A 16 -5.94 5.72 4.22
N ILE A 17 -5.48 6.13 5.42
CA ILE A 17 -4.11 5.82 5.91
C ILE A 17 -3.82 4.32 5.88
N TRP A 18 -4.82 3.47 6.04
CA TRP A 18 -4.66 2.02 5.97
C TRP A 18 -4.10 1.55 4.61
N ARG A 19 -4.29 2.30 3.52
CA ARG A 19 -3.80 1.93 2.17
C ARG A 19 -2.29 1.98 2.01
N ILE A 20 -1.59 2.76 2.82
CA ILE A 20 -0.11 2.76 2.86
C ILE A 20 0.43 1.71 3.83
N GLN A 21 -0.45 1.00 4.55
CA GLN A 21 -0.10 -0.01 5.56
C GLN A 21 -0.33 -1.44 5.07
N THR A 22 -1.07 -1.61 3.98
CA THR A 22 -1.51 -2.90 3.46
C THR A 22 -1.27 -3.00 1.97
N ASP A 23 -1.21 -4.23 1.47
CA ASP A 23 -1.15 -4.55 0.05
C ASP A 23 -2.27 -3.84 -0.73
N GLY A 24 -1.91 -3.07 -1.74
CA GLY A 24 -2.86 -2.32 -2.58
C GLY A 24 -3.82 -3.24 -3.32
N TRP A 25 -3.35 -4.42 -3.76
CA TRP A 25 -4.22 -5.41 -4.42
C TRP A 25 -5.31 -5.96 -3.50
N GLN A 26 -5.05 -5.98 -2.18
CA GLN A 26 -6.04 -6.38 -1.18
C GLN A 26 -6.93 -5.23 -0.74
N ALA A 27 -6.75 -4.01 -1.26
CA ALA A 27 -7.55 -2.86 -0.85
C ALA A 27 -9.04 -3.04 -1.18
N VAL A 28 -9.38 -3.87 -2.17
CA VAL A 28 -10.77 -4.25 -2.46
C VAL A 28 -11.44 -5.03 -1.33
N LYS A 29 -10.65 -5.64 -0.42
CA LYS A 29 -11.13 -6.34 0.78
C LYS A 29 -11.37 -5.41 1.96
N GLY A 30 -11.08 -4.12 1.80
CA GLY A 30 -11.42 -3.07 2.76
C GLY A 30 -10.46 -2.93 3.95
N PRO A 31 -10.73 -1.92 4.81
CA PRO A 31 -9.85 -1.52 5.92
C PRO A 31 -9.85 -2.50 7.10
N LEU A 32 -10.63 -3.58 7.03
CA LEU A 32 -10.71 -4.63 8.06
C LEU A 32 -10.19 -5.98 7.57
N ASN A 33 -9.54 -6.02 6.39
CA ASN A 33 -9.02 -7.26 5.81
C ASN A 33 -7.91 -7.90 6.67
N PHE A 34 -7.17 -7.09 7.43
CA PHE A 34 -6.14 -7.57 8.36
C PHE A 34 -6.61 -7.56 9.81
N ARG A 35 -5.97 -8.39 10.64
CA ARG A 35 -6.24 -8.44 12.09
C ARG A 35 -5.97 -7.08 12.76
N PRO A 36 -6.70 -6.69 13.81
CA PRO A 36 -6.49 -5.40 14.49
C PRO A 36 -5.05 -5.15 14.97
N GLN A 37 -4.35 -6.21 15.40
CA GLN A 37 -2.95 -6.16 15.83
C GLN A 37 -2.02 -5.69 14.71
N PHE A 38 -2.29 -6.10 13.47
CA PHE A 38 -1.51 -5.70 12.29
C PHE A 38 -1.60 -4.18 12.09
N TYR A 39 -2.81 -3.62 12.05
CA TYR A 39 -3.01 -2.18 11.88
C TYR A 39 -2.44 -1.38 13.04
N LYS A 40 -2.57 -1.88 14.28
CA LYS A 40 -1.97 -1.25 15.46
C LYS A 40 -0.45 -1.20 15.33
N GLY A 41 0.18 -2.30 14.93
CA GLY A 41 1.62 -2.38 14.69
C GLY A 41 2.07 -1.44 13.57
N MET A 42 1.41 -1.47 12.41
CA MET A 42 1.75 -0.59 11.30
C MET A 42 1.61 0.89 11.68
N HIS A 43 0.56 1.25 12.42
CA HIS A 43 0.41 2.62 12.93
C HIS A 43 1.56 3.02 13.87
N ALA A 44 1.95 2.15 14.81
CA ALA A 44 3.08 2.40 15.70
C ALA A 44 4.39 2.55 14.93
N ALA A 45 4.61 1.76 13.88
CA ALA A 45 5.78 1.88 13.02
C ALA A 45 5.80 3.18 12.21
N PHE A 46 4.68 3.63 11.64
CA PHE A 46 4.62 4.94 10.97
C PHE A 46 4.90 6.09 11.95
N GLN A 47 4.42 6.00 13.21
CA GLN A 47 4.76 6.95 14.26
C GLN A 47 6.24 6.87 14.67
N TYR A 48 6.84 5.68 14.66
CA TYR A 48 8.27 5.51 14.88
C TYR A 48 9.03 6.22 13.75
N LEU A 49 8.76 5.87 12.49
CA LEU A 49 9.40 6.48 11.34
C LEU A 49 9.25 8.01 11.32
N SER A 50 8.08 8.58 11.66
CA SER A 50 7.91 10.05 11.70
C SER A 50 8.90 10.79 12.60
N ARG A 51 9.48 10.09 13.58
CA ARG A 51 10.49 10.61 14.51
C ARG A 51 11.93 10.36 14.04
N HIS A 52 12.13 9.38 13.16
CA HIS A 52 13.43 8.89 12.70
C HIS A 52 13.63 9.04 11.17
N ASP A 53 12.70 9.69 10.46
CA ASP A 53 12.65 9.76 8.99
C ASP A 53 13.80 10.51 8.32
N ARG A 54 14.70 11.13 9.09
CA ARG A 54 15.91 11.80 8.59
C ARG A 54 17.19 11.13 9.06
N GLU A 55 17.10 10.07 9.83
CA GLU A 55 18.26 9.34 10.30
C GLU A 55 18.88 8.53 9.16
N LYS A 56 20.21 8.44 9.16
CA LYS A 56 20.94 7.57 8.25
C LYS A 56 20.61 6.12 8.59
N ILE A 57 20.45 5.27 7.56
CA ILE A 57 20.20 3.85 7.79
C ILE A 57 21.40 3.23 8.48
N THR A 58 21.10 2.43 9.51
CA THR A 58 22.04 1.56 10.21
C THR A 58 21.35 0.22 10.45
N PRO A 59 22.10 -0.87 10.68
CA PRO A 59 21.50 -2.16 11.05
C PRO A 59 20.55 -2.03 12.27
N TYR A 60 20.93 -1.25 13.28
CA TYR A 60 20.08 -1.04 14.47
C TYR A 60 18.78 -0.29 14.15
N LEU A 61 18.84 0.73 13.27
CA LEU A 61 17.61 1.41 12.85
C LEU A 61 16.66 0.45 12.12
N LEU A 62 17.18 -0.46 11.29
CA LEU A 62 16.34 -1.46 10.61
C LEU A 62 15.66 -2.41 11.60
N GLU A 63 16.39 -2.85 12.63
CA GLU A 63 15.85 -3.68 13.71
C GLU A 63 14.82 -2.94 14.56
N ASP A 64 15.04 -1.66 14.86
CA ASP A 64 14.06 -0.84 15.58
C ASP A 64 12.78 -0.62 14.76
N ILE A 65 12.89 -0.43 13.43
CA ILE A 65 11.73 -0.40 12.53
C ILE A 65 10.96 -1.72 12.63
N TYR A 66 11.66 -2.86 12.59
CA TYR A 66 11.05 -4.17 12.76
C TYR A 66 10.28 -4.28 14.10
N HIS A 67 10.94 -3.97 15.22
CA HIS A 67 10.31 -4.07 16.54
C HIS A 67 9.15 -3.08 16.74
N SER A 68 9.18 -1.93 16.07
CA SER A 68 8.16 -0.89 16.21
C SER A 68 6.75 -1.36 15.82
N PHE A 69 6.61 -2.25 14.82
CA PHE A 69 5.32 -2.88 14.54
C PHE A 69 5.21 -4.27 15.16
N TYR A 70 6.28 -5.08 15.14
CA TYR A 70 6.17 -6.50 15.48
C TYR A 70 5.87 -6.71 16.97
N SER A 71 6.25 -5.76 17.84
CA SER A 71 5.89 -5.77 19.27
C SER A 71 4.38 -5.80 19.55
N HIS A 72 3.55 -5.52 18.55
CA HIS A 72 2.09 -5.59 18.62
C HIS A 72 1.51 -6.94 18.18
N GLU A 73 2.32 -7.83 17.62
CA GLU A 73 1.91 -9.17 17.21
C GLU A 73 1.83 -10.12 18.40
N ASP A 74 0.90 -11.08 18.33
CA ASP A 74 0.74 -12.06 19.42
C ASP A 74 1.99 -12.93 19.58
N ALA A 75 2.65 -13.29 18.47
CA ALA A 75 3.89 -14.06 18.44
C ALA A 75 5.03 -13.40 19.23
N TYR A 76 5.10 -12.07 19.25
CA TYR A 76 6.15 -11.33 19.96
C TYR A 76 6.17 -11.61 21.47
N LYS A 77 5.03 -11.97 22.06
CA LYS A 77 4.94 -12.31 23.50
C LYS A 77 5.46 -13.71 23.82
N SER A 78 5.39 -14.62 22.86
CA SER A 78 5.62 -16.05 23.06
C SER A 78 6.88 -16.59 22.39
N ASP A 79 7.43 -15.88 21.41
CA ASP A 79 8.53 -16.35 20.58
C ASP A 79 9.79 -15.50 20.85
N ASP A 80 10.82 -16.13 21.42
CA ASP A 80 12.11 -15.48 21.70
C ASP A 80 12.83 -15.09 20.41
N ILE A 81 12.73 -15.89 19.34
CA ILE A 81 13.41 -15.67 18.07
C ILE A 81 12.93 -14.35 17.45
N VAL A 82 11.62 -14.12 17.51
CA VAL A 82 10.99 -12.87 17.08
C VAL A 82 11.45 -11.66 17.89
N ARG A 83 11.73 -11.82 19.18
CA ARG A 83 12.20 -10.72 20.04
C ARG A 83 13.66 -10.39 19.86
N GLU A 84 14.47 -11.37 19.43
CA GLU A 84 15.90 -11.16 19.14
C GLU A 84 16.15 -10.27 17.92
N GLY A 85 15.13 -10.05 17.07
CA GLY A 85 15.22 -9.20 15.90
C GLY A 85 15.80 -9.97 14.72
N TYR A 86 17.06 -9.73 14.40
CA TYR A 86 17.73 -10.43 13.30
C TYR A 86 17.66 -11.96 13.42
N ASN A 87 17.27 -12.60 12.33
CA ASN A 87 17.06 -14.04 12.23
C ASN A 87 18.39 -14.80 12.23
N THR A 88 18.77 -15.34 13.38
CA THR A 88 19.94 -16.23 13.53
C THR A 88 19.62 -17.69 13.13
N TYR A 89 18.40 -17.94 12.63
CA TYR A 89 17.92 -19.22 12.13
C TYR A 89 17.67 -19.15 10.62
N MET A 90 17.20 -20.25 10.04
CA MET A 90 16.85 -20.30 8.62
C MET A 90 15.59 -19.47 8.35
N GLY A 91 15.68 -18.51 7.43
CA GLY A 91 14.53 -17.79 6.86
C GLY A 91 14.05 -18.43 5.57
N GLU A 92 12.76 -18.45 5.31
CA GLU A 92 12.19 -19.03 4.09
C GLU A 92 10.96 -18.24 3.65
N PHE A 93 10.85 -17.95 2.35
CA PHE A 93 9.60 -17.47 1.77
C PHE A 93 9.38 -18.03 0.36
N GLU A 94 8.10 -18.23 0.03
CA GLU A 94 7.67 -18.90 -1.20
C GLU A 94 7.69 -17.96 -2.42
N ILE A 95 8.05 -18.50 -3.59
CA ILE A 95 8.04 -17.81 -4.88
C ILE A 95 7.50 -18.70 -6.01
N PHE A 96 6.92 -18.09 -7.03
CA PHE A 96 6.42 -18.73 -8.26
C PHE A 96 6.19 -17.67 -9.34
N PHE A 97 5.93 -18.11 -10.59
CA PHE A 97 5.66 -17.24 -11.75
C PHE A 97 4.20 -16.73 -11.82
N PRO A 98 3.95 -15.56 -12.43
CA PRO A 98 2.63 -14.96 -12.58
C PRO A 98 1.81 -15.70 -13.65
N GLU A 99 1.14 -16.77 -13.24
CA GLU A 99 0.09 -17.39 -14.05
C GLU A 99 -1.24 -16.63 -13.91
N PRO A 100 -2.18 -16.75 -14.88
CA PRO A 100 -3.46 -16.06 -14.83
C PRO A 100 -4.20 -16.24 -13.49
N GLY A 101 -4.48 -15.13 -12.81
CA GLY A 101 -5.13 -15.10 -11.50
C GLY A 101 -4.20 -15.18 -10.29
N LEU A 102 -2.88 -15.33 -10.50
CA LEU A 102 -1.86 -15.38 -9.46
C LEU A 102 -0.87 -14.20 -9.52
N GLU A 103 -1.02 -13.29 -10.48
CA GLU A 103 -0.07 -12.22 -10.75
C GLU A 103 0.26 -11.43 -9.49
N SER A 104 -0.77 -11.12 -8.69
CA SER A 104 -0.63 -10.35 -7.43
C SER A 104 0.21 -10.99 -6.33
N GLN A 105 0.41 -12.30 -6.39
CA GLN A 105 1.11 -13.09 -5.37
C GLN A 105 2.40 -13.71 -5.90
N ALA A 106 2.65 -13.56 -7.21
CA ALA A 106 3.86 -14.08 -7.83
C ALA A 106 5.09 -13.38 -7.25
N GLY A 107 6.13 -14.17 -6.98
CA GLY A 107 7.38 -13.63 -6.44
C GLY A 107 8.39 -13.29 -7.53
N VAL A 108 8.23 -13.83 -8.74
CA VAL A 108 9.25 -13.78 -9.79
C VAL A 108 8.60 -13.51 -11.14
N SER A 109 9.15 -12.60 -11.91
CA SER A 109 8.78 -12.36 -13.31
C SER A 109 9.79 -13.00 -14.26
N GLU A 110 9.47 -13.04 -15.55
CA GLU A 110 10.39 -13.52 -16.58
C GLU A 110 11.63 -12.64 -16.72
N GLU A 111 11.46 -11.31 -16.63
CA GLU A 111 12.55 -10.36 -16.72
C GLU A 111 13.43 -10.39 -15.46
N GLY A 112 12.80 -10.48 -14.28
CA GLY A 112 13.49 -10.51 -12.99
C GLY A 112 14.19 -11.83 -12.66
N LEU A 113 13.83 -12.92 -13.33
CA LEU A 113 14.48 -14.22 -13.10
C LEU A 113 16.00 -14.16 -13.30
N SER A 114 16.47 -13.42 -14.31
CA SER A 114 17.90 -13.32 -14.61
C SER A 114 18.67 -12.66 -13.46
N GLU A 115 18.13 -11.56 -12.92
CA GLU A 115 18.73 -10.83 -11.80
C GLU A 115 18.71 -11.68 -10.51
N LEU A 116 17.62 -12.43 -10.27
CA LEU A 116 17.55 -13.36 -9.15
C LEU A 116 18.58 -14.50 -9.27
N ILE A 117 18.76 -15.07 -10.46
CA ILE A 117 19.77 -16.10 -10.71
C ILE A 117 21.18 -15.57 -10.46
N GLU A 118 21.48 -14.34 -10.89
CA GLU A 118 22.76 -13.70 -10.63
C GLU A 118 23.00 -13.51 -9.12
N ALA A 119 22.00 -13.04 -8.38
CA ALA A 119 22.07 -12.91 -6.93
C ALA A 119 22.32 -14.25 -6.23
N LEU A 120 21.68 -15.33 -6.69
CA LEU A 120 21.87 -16.69 -6.17
C LEU A 120 23.27 -17.25 -6.51
N LYS A 121 23.79 -16.99 -7.70
CA LYS A 121 25.16 -17.36 -8.10
C LYS A 121 26.20 -16.61 -7.27
N SER A 122 26.03 -15.31 -7.10
CA SER A 122 26.90 -14.48 -6.26
C SER A 122 26.92 -14.99 -4.81
N SER A 123 25.73 -15.24 -4.24
CA SER A 123 25.58 -15.89 -2.93
C SER A 123 26.33 -17.22 -2.85
N ALA A 124 26.17 -18.11 -3.84
CA ALA A 124 26.84 -19.40 -3.86
C ALA A 124 28.37 -19.33 -3.99
N LEU A 125 28.92 -18.30 -4.64
CA LEU A 125 30.38 -18.09 -4.76
C LEU A 125 31.01 -17.60 -3.45
N THR A 126 30.27 -16.89 -2.60
CA THR A 126 30.77 -16.45 -1.28
C THR A 126 30.95 -17.59 -0.27
N LYS A 127 30.58 -18.83 -0.64
CA LYS A 127 30.54 -20.02 0.21
C LYS A 127 31.95 -20.48 0.64
N GLY A 128 32.44 -19.90 1.74
CA GLY A 128 33.68 -20.30 2.43
C GLY A 128 33.50 -20.86 3.85
N SER A 129 32.39 -20.59 4.56
CA SER A 129 32.08 -21.21 5.87
C SER A 129 30.63 -20.94 6.30
N ARG A 130 30.09 -21.70 7.27
CA ARG A 130 28.77 -21.49 7.92
C ARG A 130 28.63 -20.17 8.70
N LYS A 131 29.57 -19.24 8.52
CA LYS A 131 29.62 -18.00 9.28
C LYS A 131 28.83 -16.87 8.62
N GLN A 132 28.69 -16.88 7.30
CA GLN A 132 28.00 -15.81 6.57
C GLN A 132 26.61 -16.27 6.09
N PRO A 133 25.59 -15.39 6.14
CA PRO A 133 24.27 -15.67 5.56
C PRO A 133 24.42 -16.01 4.08
N PHE A 134 23.71 -17.04 3.63
CA PHE A 134 23.70 -17.41 2.22
C PHE A 134 22.26 -17.64 1.76
N MET A 135 21.95 -17.14 0.57
CA MET A 135 20.69 -17.37 -0.13
C MET A 135 20.79 -18.61 -1.02
N GLU A 136 19.81 -19.50 -0.96
CA GLU A 136 19.66 -20.66 -1.85
C GLU A 136 18.20 -20.92 -2.20
N ILE A 137 17.97 -21.81 -3.17
CA ILE A 137 16.62 -22.24 -3.56
C ILE A 137 16.31 -23.60 -2.96
N LYS A 138 15.20 -23.68 -2.23
CA LYS A 138 14.64 -24.91 -1.67
C LYS A 138 13.38 -25.30 -2.43
N ILE A 139 13.29 -26.58 -2.77
CA ILE A 139 12.16 -27.20 -3.44
C ILE A 139 11.54 -28.22 -2.48
N ASP A 140 10.38 -27.90 -1.93
CA ASP A 140 9.58 -28.84 -1.14
C ASP A 140 8.67 -29.64 -2.07
N ARG A 141 8.68 -30.96 -1.90
CA ARG A 141 7.82 -31.90 -2.61
C ARG A 141 7.01 -32.71 -1.62
N TYR A 142 5.75 -32.99 -1.93
CA TYR A 142 4.88 -33.74 -1.04
C TYR A 142 5.46 -35.12 -0.66
N ASN A 143 5.56 -35.40 0.65
CA ASN A 143 6.12 -36.65 1.21
C ASN A 143 7.55 -36.99 0.75
N GLN A 144 8.35 -36.01 0.34
CA GLN A 144 9.74 -36.20 -0.07
C GLN A 144 10.65 -35.24 0.68
N TYR A 145 11.94 -35.60 0.77
CA TYR A 145 12.95 -34.68 1.30
C TYR A 145 13.09 -33.46 0.38
N PRO A 146 13.29 -32.25 0.97
CA PRO A 146 13.50 -31.05 0.18
C PRO A 146 14.77 -31.17 -0.67
N ILE A 147 14.74 -30.58 -1.86
CA ILE A 147 15.92 -30.43 -2.71
C ILE A 147 16.43 -29.00 -2.55
N TYR A 148 17.75 -28.85 -2.47
CA TYR A 148 18.41 -27.55 -2.56
C TYR A 148 19.13 -27.46 -3.90
N LEU A 149 18.76 -26.46 -4.70
CA LEU A 149 19.35 -26.30 -6.04
C LEU A 149 20.73 -25.64 -5.94
N ASN A 150 21.70 -26.20 -6.66
CA ASN A 150 23.04 -25.62 -6.75
C ASN A 150 23.07 -24.54 -7.84
N ALA A 151 23.14 -23.27 -7.43
CA ALA A 151 23.18 -22.12 -8.34
C ALA A 151 24.38 -22.12 -9.31
N LEU A 152 25.44 -22.88 -9.00
CA LEU A 152 26.65 -23.02 -9.84
C LEU A 152 26.56 -24.19 -10.83
N SER A 153 25.43 -24.90 -10.90
CA SER A 153 25.20 -25.98 -11.87
C SER A 153 24.92 -25.42 -13.27
N ASP A 154 25.43 -26.07 -14.32
CA ASP A 154 25.17 -25.71 -15.72
C ASP A 154 23.67 -25.82 -16.09
N HIS A 155 22.91 -26.65 -15.37
CA HIS A 155 21.47 -26.86 -15.57
C HIS A 155 20.58 -26.04 -14.62
N PHE A 156 21.18 -25.21 -13.74
CA PHE A 156 20.44 -24.54 -12.67
C PHE A 156 19.26 -23.71 -13.16
N GLU A 157 19.47 -22.91 -14.20
CA GLU A 157 18.45 -21.99 -14.72
C GLU A 157 17.25 -22.75 -15.30
N GLU A 158 17.51 -23.78 -16.10
CA GLU A 158 16.46 -24.63 -16.67
C GLU A 158 15.67 -25.36 -15.58
N ASP A 159 16.35 -25.98 -14.62
CA ASP A 159 15.73 -26.68 -13.49
C ASP A 159 14.89 -25.72 -12.64
N PHE A 160 15.45 -24.55 -12.29
CA PHE A 160 14.79 -23.57 -11.46
C PHE A 160 13.52 -23.03 -12.13
N ARG A 161 13.60 -22.64 -13.41
CA ARG A 161 12.45 -22.20 -14.20
C ARG A 161 11.34 -23.27 -14.22
N ASN A 162 11.71 -24.53 -14.44
CA ASN A 162 10.74 -25.63 -14.47
C ASN A 162 10.03 -25.80 -13.12
N TYR A 163 10.75 -25.67 -12.01
CA TYR A 163 10.15 -25.75 -10.68
C TYR A 163 9.23 -24.55 -10.37
N LEU A 164 9.61 -23.33 -10.77
CA LEU A 164 8.77 -22.14 -10.60
C LEU A 164 7.44 -22.28 -11.35
N MET A 165 7.49 -22.78 -12.59
CA MET A 165 6.29 -23.03 -13.38
C MET A 165 5.39 -24.10 -12.74
N ASN A 166 5.98 -25.19 -12.24
CA ASN A 166 5.23 -26.23 -11.53
C ASN A 166 4.59 -25.71 -10.23
N ALA A 167 5.25 -24.80 -9.50
CA ALA A 167 4.68 -24.16 -8.32
C ALA A 167 3.47 -23.28 -8.66
N SER A 168 3.53 -22.51 -9.75
CA SER A 168 2.38 -21.73 -10.23
C SER A 168 1.19 -22.63 -10.58
N LEU A 169 1.43 -23.73 -11.31
CA LEU A 169 0.39 -24.71 -11.65
C LEU A 169 -0.22 -25.38 -10.40
N ALA A 170 0.59 -25.64 -9.37
CA ALA A 170 0.10 -26.17 -8.11
C ALA A 170 -0.82 -25.18 -7.37
N LYS A 171 -0.53 -23.87 -7.43
CA LYS A 171 -1.36 -22.81 -6.87
C LYS A 171 -2.66 -22.61 -7.63
N THR A 172 -2.64 -22.60 -8.97
CA THR A 172 -3.85 -22.43 -9.79
C THR A 172 -4.82 -23.61 -9.60
N ALA A 173 -4.32 -24.85 -9.57
CA ALA A 173 -5.13 -26.03 -9.27
C ALA A 173 -5.78 -25.97 -7.87
N TYR A 174 -5.19 -25.22 -6.94
CA TYR A 174 -5.66 -25.07 -5.56
C TYR A 174 -6.87 -24.14 -5.40
N THR A 175 -7.21 -23.34 -6.43
CA THR A 175 -8.32 -22.35 -6.38
C THR A 175 -9.72 -22.99 -6.39
N GLY A 176 -9.84 -24.32 -6.56
CA GLY A 176 -11.14 -25.00 -6.70
C GLY A 176 -11.44 -26.15 -5.72
N ASN A 177 -10.45 -26.71 -5.01
CA ASN A 177 -10.57 -27.69 -3.91
C ASN A 177 -9.14 -28.09 -3.49
N LYS A 178 -8.90 -28.38 -2.20
CA LYS A 178 -7.61 -28.93 -1.77
C LYS A 178 -7.32 -30.23 -2.56
N PRO A 179 -6.23 -30.31 -3.34
CA PRO A 179 -5.87 -31.52 -4.06
C PRO A 179 -5.74 -32.68 -3.07
N LYS A 180 -6.21 -33.86 -3.49
CA LYS A 180 -6.00 -35.05 -2.68
C LYS A 180 -4.50 -35.37 -2.67
N PRO A 181 -3.95 -35.89 -1.57
CA PRO A 181 -2.54 -36.32 -1.46
C PRO A 181 -1.96 -37.18 -2.60
N SER A 182 -2.83 -37.77 -3.44
CA SER A 182 -2.51 -38.62 -4.57
C SER A 182 -2.39 -37.89 -5.92
N GLU A 183 -2.72 -36.60 -5.99
CA GLU A 183 -2.77 -35.83 -7.23
C GLU A 183 -1.49 -34.99 -7.39
N LYS A 184 -0.48 -35.63 -7.98
CA LYS A 184 0.79 -35.10 -8.57
C LYS A 184 1.57 -34.04 -7.77
N ASP A 185 2.79 -34.42 -7.38
CA ASP A 185 3.98 -33.57 -7.14
C ASP A 185 3.71 -32.10 -6.81
N LEU A 186 3.03 -31.82 -5.70
CA LEU A 186 2.94 -30.46 -5.19
C LEU A 186 4.36 -29.95 -4.95
N VAL A 187 4.73 -28.93 -5.71
CA VAL A 187 6.01 -28.24 -5.60
C VAL A 187 5.77 -26.91 -4.93
N LYS A 188 6.50 -26.66 -3.85
CA LYS A 188 6.71 -25.32 -3.30
C LYS A 188 8.16 -24.94 -3.55
N VAL A 189 8.36 -23.77 -4.14
CA VAL A 189 9.70 -23.19 -4.36
C VAL A 189 9.87 -22.04 -3.39
N SER A 190 10.99 -22.02 -2.68
CA SER A 190 11.29 -20.98 -1.71
C SER A 190 12.70 -20.45 -1.88
N ILE A 191 12.86 -19.14 -1.67
CA ILE A 191 14.16 -18.54 -1.36
C ILE A 191 14.41 -18.79 0.12
N VAL A 192 15.58 -19.35 0.43
CA VAL A 192 16.01 -19.66 1.79
C VAL A 192 17.24 -18.84 2.13
N SER A 193 17.22 -18.22 3.29
CA SER A 193 18.39 -17.60 3.91
C SER A 193 18.86 -18.49 5.05
N SER A 194 20.13 -18.84 5.06
CA SER A 194 20.69 -19.74 6.06
C SER A 194 20.90 -19.09 7.42
N ALA A 195 20.95 -19.92 8.46
CA ALA A 195 21.30 -19.50 9.80
C ALA A 195 22.74 -18.94 9.84
N ALA A 196 22.92 -17.78 10.46
CA ALA A 196 24.20 -17.13 10.69
C ALA A 196 24.25 -16.50 12.09
N GLU A 197 25.46 -16.29 12.61
CA GLU A 197 25.62 -15.57 13.87
C GLU A 197 25.28 -14.08 13.66
N ARG A 198 24.68 -13.46 14.68
CA ARG A 198 24.20 -12.08 14.62
C ARG A 198 25.26 -11.08 14.16
N GLU A 199 26.50 -11.23 14.62
CA GLU A 199 27.61 -10.34 14.23
C GLU A 199 27.81 -10.31 12.72
N TYR A 200 27.80 -11.47 12.07
CA TYR A 200 27.94 -11.58 10.61
C TYR A 200 26.71 -11.08 9.85
N ILE A 201 25.51 -11.21 10.43
CA ILE A 201 24.29 -10.62 9.86
C ILE A 201 24.42 -9.08 9.86
N LEU A 202 24.87 -8.49 10.96
CA LEU A 202 25.05 -7.04 11.06
C LEU A 202 26.11 -6.52 10.08
N GLU A 203 27.21 -7.25 9.90
CA GLU A 203 28.22 -6.91 8.89
C GLU A 203 27.65 -6.94 7.47
N LEU A 204 26.86 -7.97 7.13
CA LEU A 204 26.26 -8.09 5.80
C LEU A 204 25.22 -7.01 5.54
N VAL A 205 24.37 -6.72 6.52
CA VAL A 205 23.40 -5.62 6.43
C VAL A 205 24.11 -4.28 6.28
N GLN A 206 25.22 -4.06 7.00
CA GLN A 206 26.00 -2.84 6.85
C GLN A 206 26.61 -2.73 5.43
N LEU A 207 27.10 -3.83 4.87
CA LEU A 207 27.59 -3.86 3.48
C LEU A 207 26.46 -3.53 2.48
N ASP A 208 25.27 -4.10 2.66
CA ASP A 208 24.11 -3.79 1.81
C ASP A 208 23.73 -2.29 1.92
N ILE A 209 23.80 -1.70 3.12
CA ILE A 209 23.59 -0.26 3.36
C ILE A 209 24.67 0.59 2.68
N ASP A 210 25.93 0.19 2.75
CA ASP A 210 27.04 0.93 2.16
C ASP A 210 26.93 0.92 0.62
N ASN A 211 26.56 -0.22 0.03
CA ASN A 211 26.29 -0.33 -1.41
C ASN A 211 25.11 0.57 -1.83
N TYR A 212 24.03 0.61 -1.05
CA TYR A 212 22.91 1.52 -1.31
C TYR A 212 23.35 2.99 -1.36
N TYR A 213 24.13 3.44 -0.38
CA TYR A 213 24.59 4.83 -0.35
C TYR A 213 25.57 5.14 -1.49
N HIS A 214 26.37 4.16 -1.92
CA HIS A 214 27.23 4.30 -3.07
C HIS A 214 26.44 4.47 -4.38
N GLU A 215 25.49 3.56 -4.66
CA GLU A 215 24.61 3.65 -5.83
C GLU A 215 23.81 4.96 -5.84
N LEU A 216 23.33 5.40 -4.67
CA LEU A 216 22.60 6.66 -4.54
C LEU A 216 23.49 7.87 -4.85
N GLU A 217 24.73 7.88 -4.36
CA GLU A 217 25.69 8.96 -4.64
C GLU A 217 26.00 9.06 -6.14
N GLU A 218 26.20 7.92 -6.81
CA GLU A 218 26.40 7.86 -8.27
C GLU A 218 25.17 8.38 -9.02
N ALA A 219 23.97 7.94 -8.64
CA ALA A 219 22.72 8.40 -9.22
C ALA A 219 22.56 9.93 -9.09
N GLN A 220 22.89 10.49 -7.93
CA GLN A 220 22.78 11.94 -7.66
C GLN A 220 23.70 12.80 -8.55
N GLN A 221 24.77 12.23 -9.12
CA GLN A 221 25.65 12.93 -10.07
C GLN A 221 25.05 13.06 -11.48
N ILE A 222 23.95 12.34 -11.79
CA ILE A 222 23.31 12.41 -13.09
C ILE A 222 22.67 13.79 -13.30
N ALA A 223 23.01 14.43 -14.42
CA ALA A 223 22.58 15.79 -14.74
C ALA A 223 21.12 15.87 -15.19
N ASP A 224 20.67 14.92 -16.01
CA ASP A 224 19.27 14.86 -16.43
C ASP A 224 18.38 14.46 -15.25
N LYS A 225 17.31 15.22 -15.03
CA LYS A 225 16.44 15.03 -13.86
C LYS A 225 15.65 13.72 -13.93
N THR A 226 15.25 13.30 -15.11
CA THR A 226 14.42 12.10 -15.30
C THR A 226 15.30 10.87 -15.14
N GLU A 227 16.47 10.86 -15.77
CA GLU A 227 17.46 9.79 -15.61
C GLU A 227 17.95 9.68 -14.17
N ARG A 228 18.24 10.81 -13.51
CA ARG A 228 18.59 10.83 -12.08
C ARG A 228 17.49 10.22 -11.22
N MET A 229 16.24 10.66 -11.41
CA MET A 229 15.12 10.15 -10.64
C MET A 229 14.96 8.63 -10.80
N GLN A 230 15.10 8.14 -12.03
CA GLN A 230 15.07 6.71 -12.30
C GLN A 230 16.20 5.96 -11.60
N ALA A 231 17.43 6.46 -11.67
CA ALA A 231 18.59 5.85 -11.03
C ALA A 231 18.48 5.84 -9.49
N GLU A 232 17.99 6.93 -8.88
CA GLU A 232 17.80 7.00 -7.42
C GLU A 232 16.69 6.02 -6.96
N ILE A 233 15.60 5.88 -7.72
CA ILE A 233 14.55 4.89 -7.46
C ILE A 233 15.11 3.46 -7.62
N ASN A 234 15.93 3.22 -8.63
CA ASN A 234 16.57 1.92 -8.85
C ASN A 234 17.49 1.55 -7.68
N ALA A 235 18.32 2.47 -7.20
CA ALA A 235 19.17 2.25 -6.01
C ALA A 235 18.34 1.88 -4.77
N ILE A 236 17.21 2.56 -4.54
CA ILE A 236 16.28 2.21 -3.46
C ILE A 236 15.71 0.80 -3.68
N ASN A 237 15.19 0.49 -4.87
CA ASN A 237 14.57 -0.80 -5.16
C ASN A 237 15.55 -1.97 -5.08
N HIS A 238 16.79 -1.79 -5.57
CA HIS A 238 17.87 -2.75 -5.41
C HIS A 238 18.10 -3.09 -3.95
N PHE A 239 18.26 -2.08 -3.11
CA PHE A 239 18.48 -2.24 -1.69
C PHE A 239 17.31 -2.95 -1.01
N ILE A 240 16.07 -2.48 -1.23
CA ILE A 240 14.88 -3.09 -0.63
C ILE A 240 14.71 -4.55 -1.08
N ARG A 241 14.88 -4.85 -2.38
CA ARG A 241 14.81 -6.21 -2.91
C ARG A 241 15.87 -7.11 -2.27
N LYS A 242 17.10 -6.63 -2.17
CA LYS A 242 18.21 -7.37 -1.54
C LYS A 242 17.91 -7.72 -0.09
N LEU A 243 17.42 -6.76 0.71
CA LEU A 243 17.02 -7.00 2.10
C LEU A 243 15.85 -7.99 2.19
N HIS A 244 14.84 -7.85 1.32
CA HIS A 244 13.67 -8.72 1.29
C HIS A 244 14.03 -10.17 0.95
N GLN A 245 14.87 -10.38 -0.07
CA GLN A 245 15.38 -11.69 -0.48
C GLN A 245 16.25 -12.36 0.60
N SER A 246 17.02 -11.56 1.34
CA SER A 246 17.91 -12.06 2.39
C SER A 246 17.15 -12.49 3.66
N HIS A 247 15.89 -12.08 3.79
CA HIS A 247 14.97 -12.49 4.87
C HIS A 247 15.58 -12.35 6.28
N TYR A 248 16.20 -11.20 6.52
CA TYR A 248 16.98 -10.91 7.74
C TYR A 248 16.19 -10.94 9.05
N PHE A 249 14.86 -10.84 9.01
CA PHE A 249 13.99 -11.01 10.18
C PHE A 249 13.22 -12.34 10.11
N PRO A 250 12.82 -12.93 11.26
CA PRO A 250 12.13 -14.22 11.28
C PRO A 250 10.74 -14.16 10.63
N ASP A 251 10.11 -12.99 10.64
CA ASP A 251 8.87 -12.66 9.92
C ASP A 251 8.82 -11.14 9.71
N GLY A 252 7.87 -10.64 8.92
CA GLY A 252 7.63 -9.21 8.78
C GLY A 252 8.64 -8.48 7.87
N ASN A 253 9.46 -9.19 7.10
CA ASN A 253 10.41 -8.60 6.15
C ASN A 253 9.71 -7.68 5.14
N GLY A 254 8.57 -8.09 4.57
CA GLY A 254 7.78 -7.24 3.67
C GLY A 254 7.33 -5.93 4.34
N ARG A 255 6.82 -5.99 5.57
CA ARG A 255 6.43 -4.79 6.33
C ARG A 255 7.61 -3.88 6.62
N THR A 256 8.72 -4.46 7.09
CA THR A 256 9.93 -3.72 7.46
C THR A 256 10.57 -3.04 6.25
N PHE A 257 10.81 -3.80 5.18
CA PHE A 257 11.58 -3.32 4.04
C PHE A 257 10.70 -2.66 2.98
N VAL A 258 9.62 -3.30 2.56
CA VAL A 258 8.81 -2.86 1.41
C VAL A 258 7.84 -1.74 1.79
N PHE A 259 7.14 -1.85 2.92
CA PHE A 259 6.17 -0.82 3.33
C PHE A 259 6.83 0.35 4.08
N LEU A 260 7.70 0.06 5.05
CA LEU A 260 8.24 1.05 5.97
C LEU A 260 9.53 1.68 5.44
N LEU A 261 10.60 0.90 5.27
CA LEU A 261 11.90 1.41 4.85
C LEU A 261 11.86 2.04 3.45
N ALA A 262 11.23 1.38 2.47
CA ALA A 262 11.15 1.92 1.11
C ALA A 262 10.49 3.31 1.08
N ASN A 263 9.39 3.50 1.80
CA ASN A 263 8.73 4.80 1.91
C ASN A 263 9.58 5.84 2.63
N MET A 264 10.30 5.45 3.69
CA MET A 264 11.23 6.36 4.37
C MET A 264 12.35 6.82 3.41
N LEU A 265 12.95 5.91 2.65
CA LEU A 265 14.00 6.24 1.69
C LEU A 265 13.51 7.11 0.53
N LEU A 266 12.31 6.83 -0.01
CA LEU A 266 11.68 7.68 -1.03
C LEU A 266 11.44 9.10 -0.51
N LEU A 267 11.04 9.25 0.75
CA LEU A 267 10.85 10.55 1.41
C LEU A 267 12.16 11.29 1.64
N GLN A 268 13.19 10.60 2.11
CA GLN A 268 14.53 11.17 2.32
C GLN A 268 15.11 11.76 1.02
N ASN A 269 14.75 11.17 -0.13
CA ASN A 269 15.17 11.61 -1.46
C ASN A 269 14.15 12.52 -2.18
N GLY A 270 13.06 12.92 -1.50
CA GLY A 270 12.13 13.93 -2.01
C GLY A 270 11.06 13.45 -2.99
N TYR A 271 10.84 12.14 -3.13
CA TYR A 271 9.87 11.57 -4.07
C TYR A 271 8.44 11.45 -3.51
N GLY A 272 8.30 11.42 -2.18
CA GLY A 272 7.01 11.21 -1.51
C GLY A 272 6.84 9.78 -1.03
N MET A 273 5.59 9.38 -0.76
CA MET A 273 5.23 8.02 -0.37
C MET A 273 4.56 7.29 -1.52
N LYS A 274 4.70 5.96 -1.56
CA LYS A 274 4.00 5.07 -2.47
C LYS A 274 2.98 4.20 -1.74
N ILE A 275 1.87 3.93 -2.41
CA ILE A 275 1.02 2.78 -2.12
C ILE A 275 1.67 1.56 -2.76
N VAL A 276 1.95 0.53 -1.97
CA VAL A 276 2.57 -0.71 -2.47
C VAL A 276 1.46 -1.62 -2.96
N GLU A 277 1.34 -1.80 -4.28
CA GLU A 277 0.32 -2.69 -4.85
C GLU A 277 0.63 -4.15 -4.52
N TYR A 278 1.84 -4.65 -4.85
CA TYR A 278 2.22 -6.06 -4.73
C TYR A 278 3.57 -6.22 -3.99
N PRO A 279 3.58 -6.43 -2.67
CA PRO A 279 4.85 -6.54 -1.93
C PRO A 279 5.67 -7.79 -2.29
N ALA A 280 5.02 -8.85 -2.78
CA ALA A 280 5.67 -10.11 -3.16
C ALA A 280 6.66 -9.94 -4.32
N HIS A 281 6.48 -8.93 -5.18
CA HIS A 281 7.31 -8.70 -6.37
C HIS A 281 8.77 -8.37 -6.02
N PHE A 282 9.02 -7.83 -4.81
CA PHE A 282 10.37 -7.63 -4.27
C PHE A 282 11.15 -8.93 -3.99
N ALA A 283 10.58 -10.09 -4.30
CA ALA A 283 11.29 -11.36 -4.29
C ALA A 283 12.15 -11.58 -5.54
N GLY A 284 11.71 -11.13 -6.72
CA GLY A 284 12.36 -11.53 -7.98
C GLY A 284 11.76 -10.90 -9.24
N PHE A 285 11.12 -9.74 -9.13
CA PHE A 285 10.89 -8.87 -10.28
C PHE A 285 12.15 -8.08 -10.62
N SER A 286 12.28 -7.67 -11.88
CA SER A 286 13.42 -6.90 -12.38
C SER A 286 13.46 -5.52 -11.73
N THR A 287 14.62 -4.88 -11.78
CA THR A 287 14.74 -3.52 -11.24
C THR A 287 13.82 -2.56 -11.98
N ASP A 288 13.72 -2.69 -13.30
CA ASP A 288 12.89 -1.82 -14.13
C ASP A 288 11.41 -2.01 -13.84
N GLU A 289 10.96 -3.26 -13.65
CA GLU A 289 9.58 -3.56 -13.22
C GLU A 289 9.29 -2.93 -11.84
N LEU A 290 10.16 -3.12 -10.87
CA LEU A 290 10.00 -2.54 -9.52
C LEU A 290 10.01 -1.00 -9.54
N ALA A 291 10.75 -0.40 -10.46
CA ALA A 291 10.75 1.04 -10.64
C ALA A 291 9.44 1.55 -11.24
N GLN A 292 8.91 0.88 -12.26
CA GLN A 292 7.59 1.18 -12.81
C GLN A 292 6.50 1.07 -11.73
N GLU A 293 6.52 0.01 -10.93
CA GLU A 293 5.59 -0.15 -9.82
C GLU A 293 5.76 0.93 -8.75
N THR A 294 6.99 1.35 -8.47
CA THR A 294 7.27 2.45 -7.55
C THR A 294 6.68 3.77 -8.06
N LEU A 295 6.87 4.08 -9.35
CA LEU A 295 6.28 5.27 -9.98
C LEU A 295 4.74 5.24 -10.00
N SER A 296 4.16 4.07 -10.28
CA SER A 296 2.71 3.87 -10.19
C SER A 296 2.22 4.09 -8.76
N GLY A 297 2.88 3.50 -7.77
CA GLY A 297 2.51 3.64 -6.36
C GLY A 297 2.64 5.07 -5.84
N LEU A 298 3.64 5.83 -6.30
CA LEU A 298 3.76 7.27 -6.03
C LEU A 298 2.59 8.05 -6.65
N THR A 299 2.23 7.72 -7.89
CA THR A 299 1.09 8.33 -8.59
C THR A 299 -0.23 8.04 -7.88
N ASP A 300 -0.45 6.78 -7.46
CA ASP A 300 -1.64 6.39 -6.73
C ASP A 300 -1.73 7.10 -5.38
N PHE A 301 -0.63 7.22 -4.63
CA PHE A 301 -0.60 8.00 -3.38
C PHE A 301 -0.99 9.48 -3.62
N GLN A 302 -0.42 10.12 -4.65
CA GLN A 302 -0.75 11.51 -4.98
C GLN A 302 -2.21 11.68 -5.43
N ALA A 303 -2.79 10.68 -6.09
CA ALA A 303 -4.19 10.73 -6.52
C ALA A 303 -5.18 10.85 -5.36
N TYR A 304 -4.83 10.41 -4.15
CA TYR A 304 -5.66 10.59 -2.95
C TYR A 304 -5.59 12.01 -2.38
N LYS A 305 -4.53 12.78 -2.63
CA LYS A 305 -4.35 14.09 -1.99
C LYS A 305 -5.46 15.07 -2.37
N VAL A 306 -5.91 15.85 -1.39
CA VAL A 306 -6.93 16.90 -1.60
C VAL A 306 -6.35 18.23 -2.03
N THR A 307 -5.03 18.37 -2.18
CA THR A 307 -4.33 19.65 -2.37
C THR A 307 -4.93 20.52 -3.48
N ARG A 308 -5.28 19.94 -4.64
CA ARG A 308 -5.88 20.69 -5.76
C ARG A 308 -7.26 21.25 -5.40
N ALA A 309 -8.13 20.41 -4.86
CA ALA A 309 -9.49 20.78 -4.45
C ALA A 309 -9.49 21.75 -3.26
N LYS A 310 -8.62 21.52 -2.28
CA LYS A 310 -8.38 22.40 -1.14
C LYS A 310 -7.98 23.80 -1.59
N ASN A 311 -7.01 23.90 -2.52
CA ASN A 311 -6.58 25.17 -3.07
C ASN A 311 -7.72 25.90 -3.79
N TYR A 312 -8.49 25.20 -4.62
CA TYR A 312 -9.66 25.78 -5.28
C TYR A 312 -10.67 26.36 -4.25
N LEU A 313 -11.08 25.55 -3.27
CA LEU A 313 -12.05 25.98 -2.26
C LEU A 313 -11.54 27.13 -1.37
N ALA A 314 -10.25 27.14 -1.02
CA ALA A 314 -9.64 28.16 -0.17
C ALA A 314 -9.71 29.60 -0.75
N PHE A 315 -9.88 29.74 -2.07
CA PHE A 315 -9.98 31.03 -2.75
C PHE A 315 -11.41 31.52 -2.99
N LEU A 316 -12.43 30.69 -2.71
CA LEU A 316 -13.82 31.07 -2.93
C LEU A 316 -14.26 32.17 -1.95
N SER A 317 -14.78 33.26 -2.48
CA SER A 317 -15.40 34.34 -1.70
C SER A 317 -16.87 34.06 -1.38
N THR A 318 -17.40 34.75 -0.36
CA THR A 318 -18.83 34.69 0.00
C THR A 318 -19.75 35.02 -1.17
N GLN A 319 -19.35 35.98 -2.02
CA GLN A 319 -20.12 36.36 -3.21
C GLN A 319 -20.14 35.23 -4.24
N GLN A 320 -18.98 34.61 -4.50
CA GLN A 320 -18.89 33.54 -5.47
C GLN A 320 -19.77 32.35 -5.08
N ILE A 321 -19.76 31.96 -3.80
CA ILE A 321 -20.53 30.82 -3.28
C ILE A 321 -22.04 31.06 -3.33
N ASN A 322 -22.49 32.28 -3.05
CA ASN A 322 -23.92 32.61 -3.03
C ASN A 322 -24.49 32.96 -4.41
N ASP A 323 -23.66 33.05 -5.46
CA ASP A 323 -24.11 33.37 -6.81
C ASP A 323 -24.48 32.08 -7.56
N PRO A 324 -25.77 31.86 -7.89
CA PRO A 324 -26.22 30.64 -8.56
C PRO A 324 -25.67 30.48 -9.99
N LYS A 325 -25.03 31.51 -10.56
CA LYS A 325 -24.37 31.41 -11.87
C LYS A 325 -22.97 30.81 -11.80
N ASN A 326 -22.37 30.71 -10.62
CA ASN A 326 -21.06 30.10 -10.47
C ASN A 326 -21.20 28.59 -10.36
N ASP A 327 -20.63 27.87 -11.33
CA ASP A 327 -20.62 26.42 -11.31
C ASP A 327 -19.48 25.87 -10.45
N ILE A 328 -19.62 26.02 -9.13
CA ILE A 328 -18.63 25.54 -8.16
C ILE A 328 -18.53 24.02 -8.22
N LYS A 329 -19.64 23.34 -8.50
CA LYS A 329 -19.70 21.88 -8.59
C LYS A 329 -18.82 21.37 -9.72
N GLU A 330 -18.99 21.91 -10.92
CA GLU A 330 -18.23 21.50 -12.11
C GLU A 330 -16.73 21.75 -11.93
N GLU A 331 -16.35 22.93 -11.43
CA GLU A 331 -14.94 23.26 -11.20
C GLU A 331 -14.32 22.41 -10.09
N LEU A 332 -15.05 22.14 -9.00
CA LEU A 332 -14.58 21.24 -7.94
C LEU A 332 -14.36 19.82 -8.48
N LEU A 333 -15.30 19.28 -9.28
CA LEU A 333 -15.17 17.96 -9.89
C LEU A 333 -13.91 17.83 -10.76
N LYS A 334 -13.50 18.89 -11.48
CA LYS A 334 -12.24 18.91 -12.26
C LYS A 334 -10.96 18.81 -11.41
N THR A 335 -11.07 19.08 -10.11
CA THR A 335 -9.95 19.02 -9.16
C THR A 335 -9.89 17.72 -8.36
N LEU A 336 -10.97 16.94 -8.36
CA LEU A 336 -11.06 15.64 -7.69
C LEU A 336 -10.58 14.52 -8.62
N SER A 337 -10.34 13.34 -8.04
CA SER A 337 -10.01 12.13 -8.77
C SER A 337 -11.16 11.69 -9.68
N ALA A 338 -10.83 11.15 -10.85
CA ALA A 338 -11.83 10.54 -11.72
C ALA A 338 -12.35 9.19 -11.17
N LYS A 339 -11.56 8.51 -10.32
CA LYS A 339 -11.92 7.23 -9.68
C LYS A 339 -12.89 7.52 -8.53
N PRO A 340 -14.16 7.03 -8.56
CA PRO A 340 -15.18 7.44 -7.60
C PRO A 340 -14.81 7.21 -6.14
N LEU A 341 -14.22 6.06 -5.80
CA LEU A 341 -13.83 5.75 -4.42
C LEU A 341 -12.74 6.71 -3.87
N ILE A 342 -11.81 7.14 -4.73
CA ILE A 342 -10.78 8.12 -4.34
C ILE A 342 -11.42 9.50 -4.17
N ALA A 343 -12.33 9.88 -5.08
CA ALA A 343 -13.04 11.14 -4.98
C ALA A 343 -13.87 11.23 -3.69
N MET A 344 -14.55 10.15 -3.29
CA MET A 344 -15.27 10.07 -2.02
C MET A 344 -14.36 10.32 -0.82
N ALA A 345 -13.19 9.69 -0.78
CA ALA A 345 -12.19 9.91 0.26
C ALA A 345 -11.69 11.37 0.30
N GLN A 346 -11.43 11.97 -0.88
CA GLN A 346 -11.04 13.37 -1.00
C GLN A 346 -12.14 14.32 -0.49
N ILE A 347 -13.39 14.08 -0.87
CA ILE A 347 -14.55 14.87 -0.44
C ILE A 347 -14.73 14.78 1.08
N ASN A 348 -14.60 13.58 1.66
CA ASN A 348 -14.64 13.38 3.10
C ASN A 348 -13.56 14.20 3.83
N GLU A 349 -12.31 14.17 3.35
CA GLU A 349 -11.22 14.94 3.97
C GLU A 349 -11.44 16.47 3.82
N LEU A 350 -11.90 16.95 2.67
CA LEU A 350 -12.26 18.37 2.50
C LEU A 350 -13.37 18.80 3.46
N PHE A 351 -14.43 17.98 3.59
CA PHE A 351 -15.54 18.22 4.50
C PHE A 351 -15.05 18.34 5.95
N LEU A 352 -14.18 17.42 6.38
CA LEU A 352 -13.56 17.47 7.71
C LEU A 352 -12.71 18.72 7.92
N GLN A 353 -11.84 19.08 6.96
CA GLN A 353 -11.00 20.27 7.10
C GLN A 353 -11.83 21.56 7.21
N ILE A 354 -12.96 21.66 6.51
CA ILE A 354 -13.87 22.81 6.62
C ILE A 354 -14.57 22.82 7.98
N LYS A 355 -15.08 21.68 8.43
CA LYS A 355 -15.72 21.55 9.76
C LYS A 355 -14.76 21.89 10.90
N GLU A 356 -13.53 21.40 10.81
CA GLU A 356 -12.46 21.65 11.78
C GLU A 356 -11.83 23.04 11.67
N GLN A 357 -12.29 23.87 10.73
CA GLN A 357 -11.75 25.21 10.43
C GLN A 357 -10.26 25.21 10.01
N ARG A 358 -9.72 24.06 9.59
CA ARG A 358 -8.40 23.94 8.95
C ARG A 358 -8.42 24.48 7.51
N LEU A 359 -9.58 24.45 6.87
CA LEU A 359 -9.85 25.05 5.57
C LEU A 359 -11.00 26.07 5.72
N GLN A 360 -10.69 27.35 5.54
CA GLN A 360 -11.68 28.43 5.69
C GLN A 360 -12.41 28.69 4.36
N VAL A 361 -13.68 28.28 4.30
CA VAL A 361 -14.54 28.47 3.12
C VAL A 361 -15.87 29.09 3.57
N PRO A 362 -16.26 30.29 3.09
CA PRO A 362 -15.50 31.17 2.20
C PRO A 362 -14.17 31.65 2.79
N LYS A 363 -13.28 32.16 1.94
CA LYS A 363 -11.97 32.69 2.34
C LYS A 363 -12.11 33.67 3.51
N GLY A 364 -11.38 33.40 4.59
CA GLY A 364 -11.40 34.22 5.83
C GLY A 364 -12.56 33.92 6.78
N TYR A 365 -13.42 32.96 6.46
CA TYR A 365 -14.49 32.53 7.37
C TYR A 365 -13.92 31.89 8.64
N ASN A 366 -14.44 32.31 9.79
CA ASN A 366 -14.13 31.75 11.09
C ASN A 366 -15.43 31.52 11.87
N SER A 367 -15.74 30.26 12.18
CA SER A 367 -16.98 29.87 12.86
C SER A 367 -17.08 30.41 14.30
N SER A 368 -15.97 30.50 15.04
CA SER A 368 -15.97 31.00 16.42
C SER A 368 -16.32 32.48 16.50
N LEU A 369 -15.79 33.29 15.59
CA LEU A 369 -16.11 34.72 15.49
C LEU A 369 -17.55 34.93 15.01
N ASN A 370 -17.99 34.15 14.02
CA ASN A 370 -19.34 34.30 13.47
C ASN A 370 -20.44 33.82 14.42
N ASN A 371 -20.19 32.78 15.23
CA ASN A 371 -21.14 32.35 16.27
C ASN A 371 -21.26 33.36 17.42
N PHE A 372 -20.20 34.11 17.72
CA PHE A 372 -20.27 35.22 18.68
C PHE A 372 -21.09 36.39 18.12
N LEU A 373 -20.90 36.74 16.84
CA LEU A 373 -21.63 37.82 16.18
C LEU A 373 -23.11 37.48 15.92
N SER A 374 -23.44 36.20 15.69
CA SER A 374 -24.83 35.76 15.45
C SER A 374 -25.71 35.78 16.72
N LEU A 375 -25.12 35.85 17.91
CA LEU A 375 -25.84 36.12 19.15
C LEU A 375 -26.44 37.55 19.19
N PHE A 376 -25.96 38.44 18.32
CA PHE A 376 -26.37 39.85 18.26
C PHE A 376 -27.07 40.23 16.93
N GLY A 377 -27.31 39.29 16.02
CA GLY A 377 -27.97 39.51 14.72
C GLY A 377 -28.07 38.24 13.88
N GLY A 378 -29.01 38.17 12.93
CA GLY A 378 -29.30 36.96 12.13
C GLY A 378 -28.10 36.36 11.37
N ASP A 379 -28.29 35.16 10.79
CA ASP A 379 -27.23 34.38 10.13
C ASP A 379 -26.45 35.20 9.08
N SER A 380 -25.11 35.23 9.21
CA SER A 380 -24.24 35.95 8.29
C SER A 380 -24.18 35.28 6.91
N LYS A 381 -23.94 36.08 5.85
CA LYS A 381 -23.81 35.57 4.48
C LYS A 381 -22.66 34.56 4.35
N GLU A 382 -21.63 34.74 5.16
CA GLU A 382 -20.47 33.87 5.26
C GLU A 382 -20.83 32.51 5.86
N LYS A 383 -21.62 32.49 6.95
CA LYS A 383 -22.12 31.25 7.55
C LYS A 383 -23.00 30.48 6.57
N ARG A 384 -23.89 31.18 5.84
CA ARG A 384 -24.70 30.58 4.77
C ARG A 384 -23.83 29.98 3.66
N ALA A 385 -22.83 30.72 3.19
CA ALA A 385 -21.89 30.23 2.17
C ALA A 385 -21.11 28.99 2.64
N ASN A 386 -20.64 28.97 3.89
CA ASN A 386 -19.99 27.80 4.47
C ASN A 386 -20.91 26.57 4.49
N MET A 387 -22.17 26.74 4.92
CA MET A 387 -23.16 25.67 4.90
C MET A 387 -23.42 25.16 3.48
N LEU A 388 -23.56 26.06 2.49
CA LEU A 388 -23.77 25.67 1.09
C LEU A 388 -22.64 24.79 0.54
N ILE A 389 -21.38 25.07 0.88
CA ILE A 389 -20.26 24.22 0.47
C ILE A 389 -20.29 22.86 1.17
N LEU A 390 -20.62 22.82 2.47
CA LEU A 390 -20.75 21.54 3.18
C LEU A 390 -21.88 20.68 2.61
N GLU A 391 -23.01 21.28 2.22
CA GLU A 391 -24.11 20.58 1.52
C GLU A 391 -23.65 20.10 0.13
N LEU A 392 -23.01 20.97 -0.65
CA LEU A 392 -22.48 20.60 -1.97
C LEU A 392 -21.51 19.40 -1.90
N LEU A 393 -20.64 19.35 -0.89
CA LEU A 393 -19.73 18.22 -0.71
C LEU A 393 -20.49 16.91 -0.44
N LYS A 394 -21.58 16.94 0.35
CA LYS A 394 -22.42 15.76 0.56
C LYS A 394 -23.13 15.32 -0.72
N ASP A 395 -23.61 16.27 -1.51
CA ASP A 395 -24.27 15.96 -2.79
C ASP A 395 -23.30 15.30 -3.77
N ILE A 396 -22.10 15.86 -3.92
CA ILE A 396 -21.05 15.29 -4.78
C ILE A 396 -20.63 13.91 -4.24
N TYR A 397 -20.54 13.73 -2.93
CA TYR A 397 -20.21 12.44 -2.31
C TYR A 397 -21.20 11.35 -2.72
N LEU A 398 -22.50 11.62 -2.62
CA LEU A 398 -23.56 10.69 -3.02
C LEU A 398 -23.55 10.44 -4.52
N GLU A 399 -23.24 11.44 -5.34
CA GLU A 399 -23.05 11.26 -6.78
C GLU A 399 -21.86 10.34 -7.09
N GLN A 400 -20.75 10.45 -6.36
CA GLN A 400 -19.63 9.51 -6.53
C GLN A 400 -19.98 8.09 -6.09
N LEU A 401 -20.80 7.93 -5.04
CA LEU A 401 -21.33 6.62 -4.66
C LEU A 401 -22.19 6.01 -5.79
N ASN A 402 -23.05 6.82 -6.44
CA ASN A 402 -23.80 6.37 -7.63
C ASN A 402 -22.88 5.95 -8.76
N ARG A 403 -21.88 6.78 -9.10
CA ARG A 403 -20.90 6.44 -10.14
C ARG A 403 -20.13 5.17 -9.82
N LEU A 404 -19.81 4.92 -8.54
CA LEU A 404 -19.17 3.67 -8.12
C LEU A 404 -20.07 2.46 -8.39
N ILE A 405 -21.37 2.58 -8.11
CA ILE A 405 -22.38 1.53 -8.34
C ILE A 405 -22.54 1.26 -9.85
N GLU A 406 -22.68 2.31 -10.65
CA GLU A 406 -22.85 2.22 -12.11
C GLU A 406 -21.65 1.56 -12.79
N GLN A 407 -20.44 1.85 -12.32
CA GLN A 407 -19.20 1.31 -12.88
C GLN A 407 -18.86 -0.10 -12.37
N ALA A 408 -19.51 -0.57 -11.30
CA ALA A 408 -19.17 -1.84 -10.66
C ALA A 408 -19.25 -3.06 -11.60
N PRO A 409 -20.29 -3.21 -12.46
CA PRO A 409 -20.41 -4.33 -13.39
C PRO A 409 -19.35 -4.34 -14.51
N GLU A 410 -18.77 -3.18 -14.83
CA GLU A 410 -17.75 -3.05 -15.89
C GLU A 410 -16.36 -3.46 -15.41
N GLN A 411 -16.13 -3.51 -14.10
CA GLN A 411 -14.85 -3.89 -13.52
C GLN A 411 -14.66 -5.41 -13.53
N PRO A 412 -13.43 -5.91 -13.77
CA PRO A 412 -13.14 -7.32 -13.55
C PRO A 412 -13.39 -7.69 -12.08
N PRO A 413 -13.83 -8.93 -11.78
CA PRO A 413 -14.16 -9.34 -10.41
C PRO A 413 -13.06 -9.04 -9.39
N SER A 414 -11.79 -9.24 -9.76
CA SER A 414 -10.63 -8.97 -8.89
C SER A 414 -10.45 -7.51 -8.46
N LYS A 415 -11.11 -6.57 -9.14
CA LYS A 415 -11.10 -5.13 -8.80
C LYS A 415 -12.41 -4.66 -8.16
N GLN A 416 -13.40 -5.53 -7.99
CA GLN A 416 -14.66 -5.21 -7.30
C GLN A 416 -14.50 -5.27 -5.76
N ILE A 417 -15.14 -4.34 -5.05
CA ILE A 417 -15.10 -4.27 -3.58
C ILE A 417 -15.79 -5.52 -3.01
N GLY A 418 -15.13 -6.14 -2.04
CA GLY A 418 -15.58 -7.38 -1.40
C GLY A 418 -15.26 -8.65 -2.17
N PHE A 419 -14.51 -8.57 -3.28
CA PHE A 419 -14.03 -9.77 -3.99
C PHE A 419 -13.26 -10.70 -3.04
N GLU A 420 -13.62 -11.99 -3.06
CA GLU A 420 -13.09 -13.05 -2.18
C GLU A 420 -13.22 -12.80 -0.66
N THR A 421 -13.99 -11.80 -0.25
CA THR A 421 -14.27 -11.59 1.18
C THR A 421 -15.37 -12.55 1.64
N LYS A 422 -15.27 -13.00 2.89
CA LYS A 422 -16.32 -13.84 3.50
C LYS A 422 -17.60 -13.06 3.79
N GLU A 423 -17.48 -11.74 3.98
CA GLU A 423 -18.58 -10.87 4.39
C GLU A 423 -19.36 -10.31 3.20
N GLY A 424 -18.80 -10.37 1.99
CA GLY A 424 -19.42 -9.91 0.76
C GLY A 424 -19.20 -8.42 0.46
N ALA A 425 -19.68 -8.01 -0.71
CA ALA A 425 -19.48 -6.66 -1.26
C ALA A 425 -20.17 -5.57 -0.42
N ALA A 426 -21.42 -5.80 0.00
CA ALA A 426 -22.19 -4.85 0.81
C ALA A 426 -21.45 -4.48 2.11
N LYS A 427 -21.06 -5.49 2.88
CA LYS A 427 -20.41 -5.28 4.18
C LYS A 427 -19.03 -4.63 4.01
N THR A 428 -18.25 -5.07 3.03
CA THR A 428 -16.93 -4.49 2.75
C THR A 428 -17.03 -3.02 2.33
N LEU A 429 -17.99 -2.66 1.47
CA LEU A 429 -18.24 -1.28 1.10
C LEU A 429 -18.69 -0.47 2.32
N MET A 430 -19.63 -0.97 3.12
CA MET A 430 -20.07 -0.30 4.34
C MET A 430 -18.91 -0.02 5.30
N ASP A 431 -17.98 -0.97 5.48
CA ASP A 431 -16.80 -0.77 6.33
C ASP A 431 -15.87 0.35 5.81
N MET A 432 -15.78 0.52 4.49
CA MET A 432 -15.07 1.65 3.89
C MET A 432 -15.80 2.97 4.16
N LEU A 433 -17.12 2.98 3.97
CA LEU A 433 -17.95 4.18 4.19
C LEU A 433 -17.98 4.59 5.67
N ASP A 434 -18.01 3.64 6.60
CA ASP A 434 -18.01 3.90 8.05
C ASP A 434 -16.71 4.58 8.53
N LYS A 435 -15.62 4.53 7.75
CA LYS A 435 -14.38 5.29 8.02
C LYS A 435 -14.48 6.75 7.58
N GLN A 436 -15.51 7.12 6.82
CA GLN A 436 -15.68 8.45 6.24
C GLN A 436 -16.75 9.22 7.02
N GLU A 437 -16.32 10.17 7.86
CA GLU A 437 -17.21 10.89 8.78
C GLU A 437 -18.37 11.60 8.07
N ILE A 438 -18.17 12.05 6.82
CA ILE A 438 -19.21 12.68 5.99
C ILE A 438 -20.48 11.83 5.90
N VAL A 439 -20.36 10.49 5.94
CA VAL A 439 -21.49 9.54 5.91
C VAL A 439 -22.47 9.78 7.06
N SER A 440 -21.98 10.18 8.24
CA SER A 440 -22.84 10.48 9.39
C SER A 440 -23.69 11.75 9.23
N TYR A 441 -23.39 12.58 8.22
CA TYR A 441 -24.13 13.78 7.85
C TYR A 441 -24.98 13.61 6.58
N CYS A 442 -24.95 12.43 5.97
CA CYS A 442 -25.84 12.03 4.89
C CYS A 442 -27.09 11.32 5.45
N ASP A 443 -28.13 11.21 4.64
CA ASP A 443 -29.30 10.42 5.00
C ASP A 443 -28.93 8.92 5.07
N LYS A 444 -29.23 8.28 6.21
CA LYS A 444 -28.83 6.89 6.47
C LYS A 444 -29.49 5.89 5.52
N LEU A 445 -30.75 6.13 5.17
CA LEU A 445 -31.50 5.25 4.26
C LEU A 445 -30.89 5.30 2.87
N THR A 446 -30.47 6.48 2.42
CA THR A 446 -29.79 6.74 1.15
C THR A 446 -28.47 5.98 1.07
N ILE A 447 -27.62 6.04 2.11
CA ILE A 447 -26.36 5.29 2.17
C ILE A 447 -26.61 3.78 2.13
N HIS A 448 -27.54 3.27 2.96
CA HIS A 448 -27.85 1.84 2.98
C HIS A 448 -28.36 1.33 1.63
N ARG A 449 -29.26 2.08 0.97
CA ARG A 449 -29.75 1.75 -0.37
C ARG A 449 -28.62 1.73 -1.42
N GLY A 450 -27.65 2.65 -1.32
CA GLY A 450 -26.49 2.63 -2.22
C GLY A 450 -25.60 1.42 -2.02
N VAL A 451 -25.39 0.99 -0.77
CA VAL A 451 -24.64 -0.23 -0.46
C VAL A 451 -25.37 -1.48 -0.98
N GLU A 452 -26.68 -1.55 -0.82
CA GLU A 452 -27.52 -2.62 -1.39
C GLU A 452 -27.45 -2.63 -2.93
N ALA A 453 -27.56 -1.46 -3.56
CA ALA A 453 -27.45 -1.32 -5.00
C ALA A 453 -26.07 -1.74 -5.54
N TYR A 454 -24.99 -1.43 -4.82
CA TYR A 454 -23.65 -1.91 -5.17
C TYR A 454 -23.57 -3.44 -5.15
N GLN A 455 -24.12 -4.06 -4.10
CA GLN A 455 -24.17 -5.52 -3.94
C GLN A 455 -24.96 -6.19 -5.08
N ASP A 456 -26.09 -5.59 -5.46
CA ASP A 456 -26.90 -6.05 -6.59
C ASP A 456 -26.14 -5.92 -7.91
N ALA A 457 -25.45 -4.79 -8.13
CA ALA A 457 -24.65 -4.53 -9.32
C ALA A 457 -23.51 -5.55 -9.51
N VAL A 458 -22.76 -5.88 -8.46
CA VAL A 458 -21.65 -6.85 -8.55
C VAL A 458 -22.11 -8.31 -8.60
N THR A 459 -23.34 -8.62 -8.16
CA THR A 459 -23.89 -9.99 -8.23
C THR A 459 -24.74 -10.25 -9.46
N GLY A 460 -25.01 -9.23 -10.29
CA GLY A 460 -25.90 -9.35 -11.43
C GLY A 460 -27.37 -9.57 -11.04
N ASN A 461 -27.73 -9.32 -9.78
CA ASN A 461 -29.11 -9.33 -9.31
C ASN A 461 -29.74 -7.98 -9.65
N SER A 462 -30.08 -7.75 -10.91
CA SER A 462 -30.75 -6.52 -11.33
C SER A 462 -32.15 -6.43 -10.69
N LYS A 463 -32.29 -5.64 -9.62
CA LYS A 463 -33.56 -4.97 -9.31
C LYS A 463 -33.56 -3.61 -10.02
N GLU A 464 -34.75 -3.21 -10.49
CA GLU A 464 -35.03 -2.00 -11.27
C GLU A 464 -34.18 -0.77 -10.88
N GLU A 465 -33.81 0.07 -11.87
CA GLU A 465 -33.00 1.31 -11.73
C GLU A 465 -33.18 2.00 -10.37
N ILE A 466 -32.27 1.74 -9.42
CA ILE A 466 -32.21 2.48 -8.16
C ILE A 466 -31.32 3.71 -8.40
N VAL A 467 -31.91 4.75 -8.98
CA VAL A 467 -31.28 6.08 -8.93
C VAL A 467 -31.39 6.59 -7.50
N ILE A 468 -30.26 6.67 -6.79
CA ILE A 468 -30.21 7.37 -5.50
C ILE A 468 -30.43 8.84 -5.79
N THR A 469 -31.66 9.31 -5.55
CA THR A 469 -32.02 10.72 -5.69
C THR A 469 -31.64 11.46 -4.41
N THR A 470 -30.87 12.54 -4.56
CA THR A 470 -30.67 13.54 -3.50
C THR A 470 -32.00 14.24 -3.28
N ALA A 471 -32.52 14.20 -2.05
CA ALA A 471 -33.78 14.87 -1.67
C ALA A 471 -33.63 16.39 -1.62
#